data_AF-A0A2I0B0H5-F1
#
_entry.id   AF-A0A2I0B0H5-F1
#
_cell.length_a   1.000
_cell.length_b   1.000
_cell.length_c   1.000
_cell.angle_alpha   90.00
_cell.angle_beta   90.00
_cell.angle_gamma   90.00
#
_symmetry.space_group_name_H-M   'P 1'
#
loop_
_entity.id
_entity.type
_entity.pdbx_description
1 polymer ?
#
loop_
_entity_poly.entity_id
_entity_poly.type
_entity_poly.pdbx_seq_one_letter_code
_entity_poly.pdbx_strand_id
1 'polypeptide(L)'
;MVDCDHMCDDSEPDACDSGCNGGLMNTAFEYLLKAGGLETEKDYPYTGYDRGSCKFQKEKIAASVPTSVLFLLMQIKFLPTL
;
A
#
# COMPACT_ATOMS: atom_id res chain seq x y z
N MET A 1 -2.47 -9.68 0.44
CA MET A 1 -2.33 -8.22 0.48
C MET A 1 -1.72 -7.88 1.82
N VAL A 2 -0.65 -7.09 1.81
CA VAL A 2 0.19 -6.83 3.00
C VAL A 2 -0.31 -5.62 3.80
N ASP A 3 -1.30 -4.90 3.27
CA ASP A 3 -1.90 -3.73 3.90
C ASP A 3 -2.52 -4.09 5.27
N CYS A 4 -1.92 -3.58 6.34
CA CYS A 4 -2.16 -4.02 7.72
C CYS A 4 -2.69 -2.90 8.63
N ASP A 5 -2.98 -1.73 8.08
CA ASP A 5 -3.71 -0.68 8.78
C ASP A 5 -5.13 -0.54 8.24
N HIS A 6 -5.86 0.42 8.82
CA HIS A 6 -7.13 0.88 8.30
C HIS A 6 -7.03 2.39 8.12
N MET A 7 -6.81 2.84 6.89
CA MET A 7 -6.60 4.26 6.57
C MET A 7 -7.56 4.73 5.48
N CYS A 8 -7.88 6.02 5.52
CA CYS A 8 -8.70 6.70 4.51
C CYS A 8 -7.84 7.70 3.76
N ASP A 9 -8.11 7.90 2.47
CA ASP A 9 -7.44 8.91 1.67
C ASP A 9 -7.86 10.31 2.14
N ASP A 10 -6.91 11.20 2.41
CA ASP A 10 -7.19 12.55 2.91
C ASP A 10 -8.04 13.38 1.94
N SER A 11 -7.96 13.09 0.63
CA SER A 11 -8.76 13.76 -0.41
C SER A 11 -10.14 13.13 -0.61
N GLU A 12 -10.31 11.88 -0.19
CA GLU A 12 -11.57 11.13 -0.26
C GLU A 12 -11.84 10.42 1.09
N PRO A 13 -12.34 11.14 2.13
CA PRO A 13 -12.40 10.64 3.50
C PRO A 13 -13.29 9.41 3.71
N ASP A 14 -14.26 9.19 2.82
CA ASP A 14 -15.14 8.01 2.83
C ASP A 14 -14.49 6.79 2.12
N ALA A 15 -13.34 6.97 1.48
CA ALA A 15 -12.63 5.95 0.73
C ALA A 15 -11.49 5.35 1.56
N CYS A 16 -11.87 4.53 2.53
CA CYS A 16 -10.94 3.80 3.39
C CYS A 16 -10.61 2.41 2.80
N ASP A 17 -9.38 1.93 3.02
CA ASP A 17 -9.07 0.52 2.76
C ASP A 17 -9.89 -0.38 3.69
N SER A 18 -10.30 -1.56 3.23
CA SER A 18 -11.17 -2.46 4.00
C SER A 18 -10.95 -3.91 3.61
N GLY A 19 -9.70 -4.28 3.33
CA GLY A 19 -9.31 -5.63 2.99
C GLY A 19 -10.10 -6.19 1.81
N CYS A 20 -10.85 -7.26 2.02
CA CYS A 20 -11.67 -7.89 0.98
C CYS A 20 -12.84 -7.02 0.52
N ASN A 21 -13.21 -5.96 1.24
CA ASN A 21 -14.31 -5.06 0.87
C ASN A 21 -13.86 -3.91 -0.05
N GLY A 22 -12.58 -3.86 -0.42
CA GLY A 22 -12.03 -2.87 -1.34
C GLY A 22 -11.20 -1.80 -0.63
N GLY A 23 -10.79 -0.79 -1.40
CA GLY A 23 -9.91 0.30 -0.97
C GLY A 23 -9.33 1.02 -2.19
N LEU A 24 -8.67 2.16 -1.97
CA LEU A 24 -7.98 2.90 -3.01
C LEU A 24 -6.51 2.46 -3.12
N MET A 25 -5.96 2.50 -4.33
CA MET A 25 -4.54 2.18 -4.54
C MET A 25 -3.61 3.17 -3.84
N ASN A 26 -4.06 4.42 -3.64
CA ASN A 26 -3.26 5.47 -3.00
C ASN A 26 -2.95 5.09 -1.54
N THR A 27 -3.96 4.67 -0.76
CA THR A 27 -3.77 4.26 0.64
C THR A 27 -2.83 3.06 0.73
N ALA A 28 -2.94 2.10 -0.18
CA ALA A 28 -2.02 0.95 -0.25
C ALA A 28 -0.55 1.37 -0.53
N PHE A 29 -0.32 2.39 -1.38
CA PHE A 29 1.02 2.93 -1.59
C PHE A 29 1.55 3.68 -0.38
N GLU A 30 0.68 4.41 0.33
CA GLU A 30 1.06 5.06 1.60
C GLU A 30 1.44 4.05 2.67
N TYR A 31 0.66 2.98 2.82
CA TYR A 31 1.01 1.87 3.70
C TYR A 31 2.38 1.30 3.33
N LEU A 32 2.63 1.02 2.05
CA LEU A 32 3.91 0.49 1.58
C LEU A 32 5.09 1.38 1.99
N LEU A 33 4.95 2.70 1.87
CA LEU A 33 5.97 3.65 2.30
C LEU A 33 6.16 3.64 3.83
N LYS A 34 5.07 3.60 4.60
CA LYS A 34 5.10 3.58 6.08
C LYS A 34 5.68 2.27 6.61
N ALA A 35 5.29 1.14 6.03
CA ALA A 35 5.76 -0.20 6.35
C ALA A 35 7.23 -0.42 5.92
N GLY A 36 7.68 0.32 4.92
CA GLY A 36 9.05 0.30 4.39
C GLY A 36 9.28 -0.69 3.24
N GLY A 37 8.23 -1.38 2.79
CA GLY A 37 8.30 -2.30 1.66
C GLY A 37 7.29 -3.44 1.70
N LEU A 38 7.49 -4.42 0.82
CA LEU A 38 6.67 -5.61 0.63
C LEU A 38 7.49 -6.88 0.81
N GLU A 39 6.86 -7.92 1.35
CA GLU A 39 7.36 -9.29 1.34
C GLU A 39 7.12 -9.96 -0.01
N THR A 40 7.79 -11.08 -0.27
CA THR A 40 7.48 -11.90 -1.44
C THR A 40 6.14 -12.64 -1.25
N GLU A 41 5.49 -13.02 -2.35
CA GLU A 41 4.27 -13.86 -2.30
C GLU A 41 4.52 -15.21 -1.58
N LYS A 42 5.76 -15.71 -1.62
CA LYS A 42 6.13 -16.92 -0.89
C LYS A 42 6.12 -16.71 0.63
N ASP A 43 6.57 -15.55 1.08
CA ASP A 43 6.69 -15.21 2.50
C ASP A 43 5.38 -14.69 3.09
N TYR A 44 4.56 -14.02 2.26
CA TYR A 44 3.20 -13.57 2.58
C TYR A 44 2.21 -14.04 1.50
N PRO A 45 1.75 -15.31 1.54
CA PRO A 45 0.84 -15.86 0.53
C PRO A 45 -0.54 -15.22 0.54
N TYR A 46 -1.10 -15.00 -0.65
CA TYR A 46 -2.48 -14.59 -0.82
C TYR A 46 -3.44 -15.73 -0.47
N THR A 47 -4.34 -15.46 0.48
CA THR A 47 -5.31 -16.43 0.99
C THR A 47 -6.74 -16.18 0.48
N GLY A 48 -6.99 -15.06 -0.20
CA GLY A 48 -8.35 -14.65 -0.57
C GLY A 48 -9.28 -14.38 0.62
N TYR A 49 -8.72 -14.11 1.80
CA TYR A 49 -9.46 -13.96 3.05
C TYR A 49 -8.73 -13.02 4.01
N ASP A 50 -9.46 -12.11 4.63
CA ASP A 50 -8.94 -10.99 5.43
C ASP A 50 -9.23 -11.09 6.94
N ARG A 51 -10.00 -12.08 7.43
CA ARG A 51 -10.28 -12.20 8.88
C ARG A 51 -9.12 -12.80 9.69
N GLY A 52 -7.90 -12.70 9.19
CA GLY A 52 -6.67 -13.06 9.90
C GLY A 52 -6.03 -11.81 10.51
N SER A 53 -5.17 -12.00 11.51
CA SER A 53 -4.30 -10.90 11.96
C SER A 53 -3.24 -10.61 10.89
N CYS A 54 -2.78 -9.35 10.84
CA CYS A 54 -1.59 -8.98 10.06
C CYS A 54 -0.40 -9.89 10.45
N LYS A 55 0.30 -10.41 9.44
CA LYS A 55 1.48 -11.28 9.63
C LYS A 55 2.76 -10.66 9.07
N PHE A 56 2.71 -9.37 8.74
CA PHE A 56 3.81 -8.65 8.15
C PHE A 56 5.03 -8.65 9.07
N GLN A 57 6.19 -8.93 8.48
CA GLN A 57 7.48 -9.02 9.13
C GLN A 57 8.44 -8.13 8.37
N LYS A 58 8.89 -7.05 9.04
CA LYS A 58 9.79 -6.05 8.45
C LYS A 58 11.11 -6.68 7.97
N GLU A 59 11.55 -7.74 8.64
CA GLU A 59 12.77 -8.48 8.33
C GLU A 59 12.67 -9.28 7.02
N LYS A 60 11.45 -9.50 6.49
CA LYS A 60 11.19 -10.23 5.25
C LYS A 60 10.88 -9.34 4.06
N ILE A 61 11.03 -8.02 4.21
CA ILE A 61 10.87 -7.08 3.10
C ILE A 61 11.84 -7.46 1.98
N ALA A 62 11.29 -7.73 0.80
CA ALA A 62 12.01 -8.11 -0.41
C ALA A 62 12.05 -6.99 -1.45
N ALA A 63 11.10 -6.05 -1.39
CA ALA A 63 11.04 -4.90 -2.29
C ALA A 63 10.57 -3.64 -1.57
N SER A 64 11.08 -2.48 -1.95
CA SER A 64 10.62 -1.19 -1.46
C SER A 64 10.55 -0.18 -2.61
N VAL A 65 9.66 0.80 -2.48
CA VAL A 65 9.56 1.91 -3.44
C VAL A 65 10.28 3.10 -2.83
N PRO A 66 11.31 3.66 -3.49
CA PRO A 66 11.96 4.87 -3.01
C PRO A 66 10.95 6.01 -3.01
N THR A 67 10.93 6.82 -1.94
CA THR A 67 10.04 7.99 -1.86
C THR A 67 10.26 8.95 -3.04
N SER A 68 11.50 9.06 -3.54
CA SER A 68 11.83 9.88 -4.71
C SER A 68 11.12 9.42 -5.99
N VAL A 69 10.87 8.11 -6.15
CA VAL A 69 10.14 7.56 -7.30
C VAL A 69 8.66 7.91 -7.18
N LEU A 70 8.07 7.84 -5.98
CA LEU A 70 6.68 8.24 -5.79
C LEU A 70 6.48 9.74 -6.01
N PHE A 71 7.38 10.58 -5.49
CA PHE A 71 7.36 12.01 -5.76
C PHE A 71 7.50 12.31 -7.25
N LEU A 72 8.38 11.60 -7.97
CA LEU A 72 8.51 11.74 -9.40
C LEU A 72 7.22 11.33 -10.13
N LEU A 73 6.59 10.22 -9.74
CA LEU A 73 5.33 9.77 -10.34
C LEU A 73 4.18 10.75 -10.07
N MET A 74 4.07 11.28 -8.86
CA MET A 74 3.10 12.32 -8.52
C MET A 74 3.37 13.61 -9.29
N GLN A 75 4.63 14.07 -9.37
CA GLN A 75 4.98 15.23 -10.16
C GLN A 75 4.73 15.03 -11.65
N ILE A 76 4.97 13.84 -12.22
CA ILE A 76 4.66 13.54 -13.62
C ILE A 76 3.15 13.51 -13.85
N LYS A 77 2.36 13.01 -12.91
CA LYS A 77 0.89 13.05 -12.97
C LYS A 77 0.32 14.47 -12.89
N PHE A 78 1.00 15.36 -12.14
CA PHE A 78 0.60 16.76 -11.93
C PHE A 78 1.35 17.76 -12.79
N LEU A 79 2.34 17.32 -13.58
CA LEU A 79 2.92 18.10 -14.68
C LEU A 79 1.75 18.27 -15.66
N PRO A 80 1.22 19.50 -15.82
CA PRO A 80 0.11 19.71 -16.71
C PRO A 80 0.59 19.25 -18.08
N THR A 81 -0.19 18.40 -18.73
CA THR A 81 -0.07 18.15 -20.15
C THR A 81 -0.06 19.50 -20.85
N LEU A 82 1.12 19.99 -21.20
CA LEU A 82 1.30 21.04 -22.19
C LEU A 82 1.37 20.39 -23.56
#